data_AF-A0A6I5NZX4-F1
#
_entry.id   AF-A0A6I5NZX4-F1
#
_cell.length_a   1.000
_cell.length_b   1.000
_cell.length_c   1.000
_cell.angle_alpha   90.00
_cell.angle_beta   90.00
_cell.angle_gamma   90.00
#
_symmetry.space_group_name_H-M   'P 1'
#
loop_
_entity.id
_entity.type
_entity.pdbx_description
1 polymer ?
#
loop_
_entity_poly.entity_id
_entity_poly.type
_entity_poly.pdbx_seq_one_letter_code
_entity_poly.pdbx_strand_id
1 'polypeptide(L)' 'MMSERPGRYDGAVIPVSPMRLTPEEQLALLDWHPIFTGRCPECEIPIKARSQRPVRWTCDRCGWLDERA' A
#
# COMPACT_ATOMS: atom_id res chain seq x y z
N MET A 1 -24.99 -0.75 -15.75
CA MET A 1 -23.57 -0.78 -16.12
C MET A 1 -23.05 0.64 -15.97
N MET A 2 -22.30 0.94 -14.90
CA MET A 2 -21.79 2.29 -14.65
C MET A 2 -20.58 2.51 -15.57
N SER A 3 -20.73 3.34 -16.59
CA SER A 3 -19.60 3.73 -17.45
C SER A 3 -18.72 4.73 -16.69
N GLU A 4 -17.57 4.27 -16.22
CA GLU A 4 -16.55 5.09 -15.56
C GLU A 4 -15.91 6.02 -16.60
N ARG A 5 -16.33 7.30 -16.63
CA ARG A 5 -15.70 8.34 -17.45
C ARG A 5 -14.38 8.74 -16.79
N PRO A 6 -13.23 8.68 -17.48
CA PRO A 6 -11.96 9.10 -16.90
C PRO A 6 -11.96 10.61 -16.64
N GLY A 7 -11.45 11.00 -15.46
CA GLY A 7 -11.26 12.40 -15.10
C GLY A 7 -10.27 13.09 -16.03
N ARG A 8 -10.47 14.38 -16.29
CA ARG A 8 -9.57 15.22 -17.08
C ARG A 8 -9.06 16.37 -16.22
N TYR A 9 -7.76 16.62 -16.23
CA TYR A 9 -7.13 17.79 -15.62
C TYR A 9 -6.22 18.45 -16.65
N ASP A 10 -6.42 19.75 -16.87
CA ASP A 10 -5.67 20.55 -17.84
C ASP A 10 -5.60 19.94 -19.26
N GLY A 11 -6.72 19.39 -19.74
CA GLY A 11 -6.81 18.72 -21.03
C GLY A 11 -6.20 17.31 -21.09
N ALA A 12 -5.37 16.93 -20.11
CA ALA A 12 -4.83 15.58 -19.98
C ALA A 12 -5.85 14.61 -19.37
N VAL A 13 -5.91 13.41 -19.92
CA VAL A 13 -6.68 12.30 -19.32
C VAL A 13 -5.90 11.80 -18.12
N ILE A 14 -6.51 11.84 -16.94
CA ILE A 14 -5.93 11.22 -15.76
C ILE A 14 -6.10 9.72 -15.94
N PRO A 15 -5.02 8.93 -16.01
CA PRO A 15 -5.14 7.48 -16.05
C PRO A 15 -5.83 7.06 -14.76
N VAL A 16 -6.98 6.42 -14.90
CA VAL A 16 -7.63 5.78 -13.76
C VAL A 16 -6.68 4.66 -13.35
N SER A 17 -5.97 4.85 -12.24
CA SER A 17 -5.19 3.75 -11.67
C SER A 17 -6.21 2.68 -11.32
N PRO A 18 -6.09 1.43 -11.84
CA PRO A 18 -6.94 0.35 -11.42
C PRO A 18 -6.58 0.06 -9.96
N MET A 19 -7.20 0.81 -9.05
CA MET A 19 -7.03 0.63 -7.63
C MET A 19 -7.68 -0.72 -7.33
N ARG A 20 -6.84 -1.75 -7.18
CA ARG A 20 -7.29 -3.13 -7.04
C ARG A 20 -7.93 -3.42 -5.68
N LEU A 21 -7.85 -2.46 -4.76
CA LEU A 21 -8.30 -2.59 -3.39
C LEU A 21 -9.62 -1.85 -3.20
N THR A 22 -10.59 -2.50 -2.57
CA THR A 22 -11.81 -1.83 -2.13
C THR A 22 -11.49 -0.78 -1.06
N PRO A 23 -12.40 0.18 -0.79
CA PRO A 23 -12.19 1.17 0.27
C PRO A 23 -11.89 0.54 1.64
N GLU A 24 -12.51 -0.60 1.96
CA GLU A 24 -12.30 -1.34 3.20
C GLU A 24 -10.89 -1.95 3.26
N GLU A 25 -10.41 -2.51 2.15
CA GLU A 25 -9.06 -3.07 2.07
C GLU A 25 -7.98 -1.97 2.15
N GLN A 26 -8.27 -0.80 1.59
CA GLN A 26 -7.40 0.38 1.74
C GLN A 26 -7.35 0.85 3.17
N LEU A 27 -8.50 0.87 3.86
CA LEU A 27 -8.57 1.24 5.27
C LEU A 27 -7.76 0.26 6.11
N ALA A 28 -7.90 -1.04 5.85
CA ALA A 28 -7.14 -2.07 6.55
C ALA A 28 -5.61 -1.86 6.41
N LEU A 29 -5.12 -1.44 5.24
CA LEU A 29 -3.68 -1.16 5.06
C LEU A 29 -3.15 -0.12 6.05
N LEU A 30 -3.95 0.89 6.41
CA LEU A 30 -3.55 1.92 7.37
C LEU A 30 -3.30 1.35 8.77
N ASP A 31 -3.99 0.26 9.12
CA ASP A 31 -3.93 -0.36 10.44
C ASP A 31 -2.80 -1.39 10.60
N TRP A 32 -2.42 -2.08 9.52
CA TRP A 32 -1.43 -3.18 9.62
C TRP A 32 -0.14 -2.96 8.82
N HIS A 33 -0.15 -2.11 7.79
CA HIS A 33 0.98 -2.05 6.86
C HIS A 33 2.15 -1.25 7.45
N PRO A 34 3.40 -1.78 7.42
CA PRO A 34 4.56 -1.12 8.01
C PRO A 34 4.87 0.27 7.46
N ILE A 35 4.42 0.58 6.24
CA ILE A 35 4.55 1.92 5.64
C ILE A 35 3.83 3.01 6.43
N PHE A 36 2.75 2.65 7.12
CA PHE A 36 1.92 3.56 7.91
C PHE A 36 2.19 3.39 9.41
N THR A 37 2.26 2.14 9.88
CA THR A 37 2.42 1.84 11.31
C THR A 37 3.88 1.82 11.78
N GLY A 38 4.83 1.63 10.86
CA GLY A 38 6.24 1.41 11.18
C GLY A 38 6.52 0.06 11.87
N ARG A 39 5.55 -0.85 11.92
CA ARG A 39 5.65 -2.14 12.65
C ARG A 39 5.30 -3.31 11.73
N CYS A 40 5.88 -4.47 12.03
CA CYS A 40 5.51 -5.72 11.38
C CYS A 40 4.11 -6.17 11.83
N PRO A 41 3.22 -6.61 10.92
CA PRO A 41 1.88 -7.08 11.31
C PRO A 41 1.88 -8.40 12.08
N GLU A 42 2.91 -9.24 11.92
CA GLU A 42 2.96 -10.58 12.53
C GLU A 42 3.60 -10.56 13.92
N CYS A 43 4.69 -9.82 14.09
CA CYS A 43 5.46 -9.82 15.34
C CYS A 43 5.47 -8.47 16.07
N GLU A 44 4.75 -7.47 15.53
CA GLU A 44 4.60 -6.10 16.06
C GLU A 44 5.91 -5.34 16.31
N ILE A 45 7.02 -5.89 15.83
CA ILE A 45 8.35 -5.31 15.99
C ILE A 45 8.49 -4.12 15.04
N PRO A 46 9.08 -3.01 15.51
CA PRO A 46 9.35 -1.86 14.65
C PRO A 46 10.28 -2.25 13.50
N ILE A 47 9.80 -2.04 12.27
CA ILE A 47 10.61 -2.20 11.07
C ILE A 47 11.40 -0.90 10.93
N LYS A 48 12.74 -0.97 11.02
CA LYS A 48 13.60 0.20 10.84
C LYS A 48 13.26 0.85 9.50
N ALA A 49 12.78 2.10 9.56
CA ALA A 49 12.55 2.90 8.39
C ALA A 49 13.87 3.01 7.62
N ARG A 50 13.96 2.32 6.48
CA ARG A 50 15.09 2.48 5.57
C ARG A 50 14.95 3.83 4.90
N SER A 51 16.09 4.51 4.70
CA SER A 51 16.15 5.83 4.05
C SER A 51 15.58 5.83 2.62
N GLN A 52 15.44 4.64 2.01
CA GLN A 52 14.77 4.43 0.74
C GLN A 52 13.55 3.54 0.96
N ARG A 53 12.41 3.90 0.34
CA ARG A 53 11.23 3.04 0.30
C ARG A 53 11.64 1.72 -0.37
N PRO A 54 11.71 0.60 0.37
CA PRO A 54 12.13 -0.65 -0.22
C PRO A 54 11.06 -1.11 -1.21
N VAL A 55 11.48 -1.69 -2.33
CA VAL A 55 10.58 -2.32 -3.32
C VAL A 55 9.80 -3.48 -2.69
N ARG A 56 10.33 -4.07 -1.61
CA ARG A 56 9.72 -5.19 -0.90
C ARG A 56 9.88 -5.01 0.61
N TRP A 57 8.80 -5.13 1.36
CA TRP A 57 8.86 -5.07 2.82
C TRP A 57 9.15 -6.46 3.38
N THR A 58 10.18 -6.57 4.21
CA THR A 58 10.57 -7.80 4.90
C THR A 58 10.74 -7.52 6.39
N CYS A 59 10.27 -8.42 7.25
CA CYS A 59 10.60 -8.40 8.67
C CYS A 59 11.82 -9.27 8.95
N ASP A 60 12.89 -8.67 9.49
CA ASP A 60 14.12 -9.37 9.84
C ASP A 60 13.96 -10.37 11.01
N ARG A 61 12.84 -10.32 11.75
CA ARG A 61 12.60 -11.15 12.93
C ARG A 61 11.75 -12.39 12.65
N CYS A 62 10.60 -12.21 12.00
CA CYS A 62 9.66 -13.30 11.73
C CYS A 62 9.66 -13.74 10.26
N GLY A 63 10.41 -13.06 9.39
CA GLY A 63 10.45 -13.38 7.96
C GLY A 63 9.19 -12.95 7.20
N TRP A 64 8.29 -12.18 7.82
CA TRP A 64 7.11 -11.64 7.14
C TRP A 64 7.53 -10.86 5.89
N LEU A 65 6.76 -11.03 4.82
CA LEU A 65 7.04 -10.50 3.51
C LEU A 65 5.77 -9.88 2.94
N ASP A 66 5.86 -8.64 2.49
CA ASP A 66 4.78 -8.05 1.72
C ASP A 66 4.81 -8.60 0.28
N GLU A 67 3.91 -9.54 -0.01
CA GLU A 67 3.73 -10.14 -1.33
C GLU A 67 2.82 -9.31 -2.24
N ARG A 68 2.24 -8.22 -1.72
CA ARG A 68 1.27 -7.38 -2.44
C ARG A 68 1.89 -6.09 -3.01
N ALA A 69 3.22 -5.95 -2.94
CA ALA A 69 3.98 -4.82 -3.46
C ALA A 69 3.90 -4.65 -4.98
#